data_AF-A0A949F550-F1
#
_entry.id   AF-A0A949F550-F1
#
_cell.length_a   1.000
_cell.length_b   1.000
_cell.length_c   1.000
_cell.angle_alpha   90.00
_cell.angle_beta   90.00
_cell.angle_gamma   90.00
#
_symmetry.space_group_name_H-M   'P 1'
#
loop_
_entity.id
_entity.type
_entity.pdbx_description
1 polymer ?
#
loop_
_entity_poly.entity_id
_entity_poly.type
_entity_poly.pdbx_seq_one_letter_code
_entity_poly.pdbx_strand_id
1 'polypeptide(L)'
;MIDKNLEAKIKLLNDFVVLWASFYELYKRATNQATFTEEEEKNFLELKSSLARKYQGLMDALGIKPTAEDRTFDVISQVMSLKSILMLSPLQMEKIENDWHSSYITLNKIMGSLENRKNELAKISAFNTFCRRVFANPFVALIFIILFISVIFYLVKNFFS
;
A
#
# COMPACT_ATOMS: atom_id res chain seq x y z
N MET A 1 -5.84 3.13 -19.30
CA MET A 1 -6.41 4.06 -18.29
C MET A 1 -5.93 3.54 -16.95
N ILE A 2 -5.18 4.32 -16.18
CA ILE A 2 -4.67 3.87 -14.87
C ILE A 2 -5.88 3.55 -13.99
N ASP A 3 -5.83 2.42 -13.30
CA ASP A 3 -6.92 1.93 -12.47
C ASP A 3 -7.17 2.92 -11.33
N LYS A 4 -8.25 3.72 -11.44
CA LYS A 4 -8.65 4.72 -10.44
C LYS A 4 -8.88 4.10 -9.06
N ASN A 5 -9.30 2.83 -9.01
CA ASN A 5 -9.48 2.12 -7.75
C ASN A 5 -8.14 1.81 -7.10
N LEU A 6 -7.15 1.40 -7.88
CA LEU A 6 -5.78 1.16 -7.41
C LEU A 6 -5.11 2.44 -6.89
N GLU A 7 -5.25 3.55 -7.62
CA GLU A 7 -4.73 4.86 -7.18
C GLU A 7 -5.39 5.32 -5.87
N ALA A 8 -6.70 5.12 -5.73
CA ALA A 8 -7.41 5.42 -4.49
C ALA A 8 -6.90 4.59 -3.31
N LYS A 9 -6.62 3.29 -3.52
CA LYS A 9 -6.04 2.41 -2.49
C LYS A 9 -4.64 2.84 -2.07
N ILE A 10 -3.78 3.17 -3.04
CA ILE A 10 -2.43 3.69 -2.78
C ILE A 10 -2.51 4.97 -1.94
N LYS A 11 -3.39 5.91 -2.35
CA LYS A 11 -3.58 7.17 -1.62
C LYS A 11 -4.07 6.92 -0.18
N LEU A 12 -5.07 6.06 0.01
CA LEU A 12 -5.59 5.72 1.34
C LEU A 12 -4.51 5.12 2.25
N LEU A 13 -3.73 4.18 1.73
CA LEU A 13 -2.64 3.56 2.48
C LEU A 13 -1.55 4.57 2.83
N ASN A 14 -1.21 5.48 1.90
CA ASN A 14 -0.20 6.50 2.14
C ASN A 14 -0.65 7.49 3.22
N ASP A 15 -1.89 7.98 3.11
CA ASP A 15 -2.49 8.88 4.09
C ASP A 15 -2.52 8.22 5.49
N PHE A 16 -2.76 6.90 5.56
CA PHE A 16 -2.71 6.16 6.81
C PHE A 16 -1.29 6.01 7.36
N VAL A 17 -0.29 5.66 6.54
CA VAL A 17 1.12 5.50 6.97
C VAL A 17 1.68 6.82 7.52
N VAL A 18 1.36 7.95 6.89
CA VAL A 18 1.75 9.28 7.40
C VAL A 18 1.14 9.56 8.77
N LEU A 19 -0.15 9.23 8.93
CA LEU A 19 -0.85 9.41 10.20
C LEU A 19 -0.31 8.47 11.28
N TRP A 20 0.02 7.24 10.91
CA TRP A 20 0.66 6.25 11.76
C TRP A 20 2.00 6.79 12.25
N ALA A 21 2.92 7.18 11.36
CA ALA A 21 4.20 7.76 11.75
C ALA A 21 4.04 8.98 12.69
N SER A 22 3.06 9.85 12.44
CA SER A 22 2.78 11.00 13.31
C SER A 22 2.35 10.58 14.72
N PHE A 23 1.56 9.51 14.84
CA PHE A 23 1.15 8.96 16.13
C PHE A 23 2.35 8.33 16.88
N TYR A 24 3.30 7.72 16.18
CA TYR A 24 4.56 7.24 16.79
C TYR A 24 5.36 8.36 17.42
N GLU A 25 5.53 9.46 16.70
CA GLU A 25 6.33 10.59 17.17
C GLU A 25 5.72 11.21 18.43
N LEU A 26 4.38 11.25 18.51
CA LEU A 26 3.69 11.65 19.73
C LEU A 26 3.92 10.65 20.87
N TYR A 27 3.87 9.36 20.59
CA TYR A 27 4.21 8.33 21.58
C TYR A 27 5.66 8.49 22.09
N LYS A 28 6.64 8.66 21.20
CA LYS A 28 8.06 8.84 21.58
C LYS A 28 8.28 10.14 22.35
N ARG A 29 7.59 11.21 21.98
CA ARG A 29 7.59 12.45 22.77
C ARG A 29 7.02 12.20 24.15
N ALA A 30 5.92 11.45 24.23
CA ALA A 30 5.26 11.15 25.48
C ALA A 30 6.12 10.29 26.42
N THR A 31 6.84 9.30 25.92
CA THR A 31 7.77 8.52 26.74
C THR A 31 8.93 9.35 27.32
N ASN A 32 9.25 10.49 26.71
CA ASN A 32 10.34 11.37 27.12
C ASN A 32 9.88 12.57 27.98
N GLN A 33 8.56 12.79 28.12
CA GLN A 33 7.99 13.88 28.92
C GLN A 33 7.53 13.35 30.28
N ALA A 34 7.67 14.18 31.32
CA ALA A 34 7.25 13.79 32.67
C ALA A 34 5.77 14.09 32.97
N THR A 35 5.19 15.08 32.26
CA THR A 35 3.82 15.57 32.49
C THR A 35 3.19 16.04 31.20
N PHE A 36 1.86 15.92 31.09
CA PHE A 36 1.07 16.42 29.97
C PHE A 36 -0.06 17.31 30.46
N THR A 37 -0.46 18.24 29.61
CA THR A 37 -1.67 19.04 29.78
C THR A 37 -2.92 18.23 29.40
N GLU A 38 -4.09 18.64 29.92
CA GLU A 38 -5.37 18.03 29.53
C GLU A 38 -5.67 18.21 28.03
N GLU A 39 -5.19 19.31 27.43
CA GLU A 39 -5.34 19.57 26.00
C GLU A 39 -4.53 18.57 25.15
N GLU A 40 -3.29 18.26 25.56
CA GLU A 40 -2.46 17.26 24.89
C GLU A 40 -3.08 15.86 24.97
N GLU A 41 -3.62 15.48 26.13
CA GLU A 41 -4.33 14.21 26.32
C GLU A 41 -5.56 14.13 25.39
N LYS A 42 -6.37 15.20 25.35
CA LYS A 42 -7.53 15.27 24.45
C LYS A 42 -7.11 15.12 22.97
N ASN A 43 -6.10 15.86 22.53
CA ASN A 43 -5.58 15.79 21.16
C ASN A 43 -5.07 14.39 20.81
N PHE A 44 -4.39 13.72 21.75
CA PHE A 44 -3.92 12.35 21.58
C PHE A 44 -5.08 11.37 21.39
N LEU A 45 -6.13 11.46 22.21
CA LEU A 45 -7.30 10.59 22.13
C LEU A 45 -8.11 10.81 20.84
N GLU A 46 -8.23 12.06 20.38
CA GLU A 46 -8.85 12.38 19.10
C GLU A 46 -8.06 11.80 17.92
N LEU A 47 -6.74 11.94 17.94
CA LEU A 47 -5.87 11.37 16.93
C LEU A 47 -5.96 9.85 16.90
N LYS A 48 -5.91 9.19 18.06
CA LYS A 48 -6.09 7.74 18.20
C LYS A 48 -7.42 7.29 17.61
N SER A 49 -8.50 8.00 17.91
CA SER A 49 -9.84 7.68 17.39
C SER A 49 -9.91 7.84 15.86
N SER A 50 -9.28 8.89 15.33
CA SER A 50 -9.17 9.12 13.89
C SER A 50 -8.38 8.01 13.19
N LEU A 51 -7.26 7.60 13.80
CA LEU A 51 -6.39 6.53 13.32
C LEU A 51 -7.13 5.19 13.26
N ALA A 52 -7.86 4.82 14.33
CA ALA A 52 -8.66 3.59 14.37
C ALA A 52 -9.72 3.54 13.25
N ARG A 53 -10.44 4.65 13.02
CA ARG A 53 -11.44 4.75 11.94
C ARG A 53 -10.80 4.63 10.56
N LYS A 54 -9.66 5.30 10.35
CA LYS A 54 -8.93 5.26 9.08
C LYS A 54 -8.33 3.87 8.81
N TYR A 55 -7.84 3.19 9.84
CA TYR A 55 -7.37 1.82 9.72
C TYR A 55 -8.50 0.89 9.28
N GLN A 56 -9.68 0.96 9.91
CA GLN A 56 -10.82 0.15 9.49
C GLN A 56 -11.19 0.39 8.02
N GLY A 57 -11.33 1.66 7.63
CA GLY A 57 -11.63 2.02 6.24
C GLY A 57 -10.54 1.58 5.24
N LEU A 58 -9.27 1.59 5.65
CA LEU A 58 -8.17 1.08 4.85
C LEU A 58 -8.27 -0.44 4.66
N MET A 59 -8.50 -1.20 5.73
CA MET A 59 -8.61 -2.66 5.66
C MET A 59 -9.79 -3.07 4.78
N ASP A 60 -10.93 -2.40 4.93
CA ASP A 60 -12.11 -2.61 4.08
C ASP A 60 -11.80 -2.31 2.61
N ALA A 61 -11.11 -1.20 2.32
CA ALA A 61 -10.73 -0.83 0.96
C ALA A 61 -9.72 -1.83 0.34
N LEU A 62 -8.76 -2.32 1.12
CA LEU A 62 -7.78 -3.30 0.67
C LEU A 62 -8.37 -4.72 0.55
N GLY A 63 -9.55 -4.96 1.12
CA GLY A 63 -10.17 -6.29 1.20
C GLY A 63 -9.38 -7.24 2.11
N ILE A 64 -8.58 -6.69 3.03
CA ILE A 64 -7.79 -7.46 3.98
C ILE A 64 -8.65 -7.61 5.22
N LYS A 65 -8.95 -8.86 5.59
CA LYS A 65 -9.56 -9.14 6.88
C LYS A 65 -8.46 -9.08 7.94
N PRO A 66 -8.66 -8.39 9.08
CA PRO A 66 -7.74 -8.46 10.19
C PRO A 66 -7.56 -9.94 10.58
N THR A 67 -6.35 -10.46 10.43
CA THR A 67 -6.03 -11.79 10.96
C THR A 67 -5.63 -11.64 12.43
N ALA A 68 -5.64 -12.72 13.21
CA ALA A 68 -5.17 -12.68 14.60
C ALA A 68 -3.68 -12.29 14.72
N GLU A 69 -2.95 -12.24 13.60
CA GLU A 69 -1.56 -11.82 13.49
C GLU A 69 -1.42 -10.31 13.18
N ASP A 70 -2.53 -9.61 12.97
CA ASP A 70 -2.56 -8.19 12.58
C ASP A 70 -2.37 -7.28 13.80
N ARG A 71 -1.13 -7.28 14.31
CA ARG A 71 -0.72 -6.55 15.53
C ARG A 71 -0.81 -5.04 15.43
N THR A 72 -1.10 -4.50 14.25
CA THR A 72 -1.28 -3.05 14.03
C THR A 72 -2.36 -2.49 14.95
N PHE A 73 -3.46 -3.23 15.16
CA PHE A 73 -4.53 -2.82 16.07
C PHE A 73 -4.14 -3.00 17.54
N ASP A 74 -3.28 -3.98 17.84
CA ASP A 74 -2.81 -4.25 19.21
C ASP A 74 -2.00 -3.09 19.77
N VAL A 75 -1.23 -2.37 18.95
CA VAL A 75 -0.47 -1.19 19.40
C VAL A 75 -1.42 -0.04 19.77
N ILE A 76 -2.43 0.18 18.94
CA ILE A 76 -3.45 1.22 19.14
C ILE A 76 -4.29 0.92 20.38
N SER A 77 -4.61 -0.35 20.62
CA SER A 77 -5.41 -0.77 21.77
C SER A 77 -4.60 -0.75 23.08
N GLN A 78 -3.31 -1.08 23.04
CA GLN A 78 -2.41 -1.11 24.21
C GLN A 78 -2.14 0.29 24.78
N VAL A 79 -2.06 1.34 23.95
CA VAL A 79 -1.82 2.71 24.42
C VAL A 79 -3.15 3.42 24.63
N MET A 80 -3.65 3.46 25.87
CA MET A 80 -5.00 3.96 26.18
C MET A 80 -5.09 5.49 26.30
N SER A 81 -4.03 6.16 26.76
CA SER A 81 -3.94 7.60 27.08
C SER A 81 -2.46 8.04 27.19
N LEU A 82 -2.16 9.34 27.11
CA LEU A 82 -0.79 9.84 27.40
C LEU A 82 -0.39 9.50 28.84
N LYS A 83 -1.33 9.63 29.78
CA LYS A 83 -1.11 9.22 31.18
C LYS A 83 -0.74 7.75 31.32
N SER A 84 -1.37 6.86 30.53
CA SER A 84 -1.02 5.43 30.55
C SER A 84 0.38 5.15 30.02
N ILE A 85 0.89 5.97 29.09
CA ILE A 85 2.26 5.83 28.56
C ILE A 85 3.29 6.01 29.68
N LEU A 86 3.08 6.96 30.59
CA LEU A 86 3.97 7.21 31.74
C LEU A 86 4.01 6.04 32.73
N MET A 87 2.97 5.20 32.73
CA MET A 87 2.84 4.06 33.64
C MET A 87 3.35 2.75 33.02
N LEU A 88 3.82 2.77 31.76
CA LEU A 88 4.34 1.58 31.10
C LEU A 88 5.67 1.16 31.73
N SER A 89 5.83 -0.16 31.91
CA SER A 89 7.13 -0.75 32.22
C SER A 89 8.05 -0.74 30.99
N PRO A 90 9.39 -0.80 31.18
CA PRO A 90 10.33 -0.89 30.05
C PRO A 90 10.01 -2.03 29.07
N LEU A 91 9.59 -3.19 29.60
CA LEU A 91 9.19 -4.34 28.80
C LEU A 91 7.96 -4.05 27.92
N GLN A 92 6.97 -3.32 28.44
CA GLN A 92 5.79 -2.92 27.68
C GLN A 92 6.14 -1.89 26.60
N MET A 93 7.04 -0.95 26.91
CA MET A 93 7.52 0.02 25.93
C MET A 93 8.24 -0.68 24.77
N GLU A 94 9.14 -1.63 25.08
CA GLU A 94 9.85 -2.43 24.07
C GLU A 94 8.88 -3.26 23.21
N LYS A 95 7.87 -3.87 23.83
CA LYS A 95 6.82 -4.58 23.09
C LYS A 95 6.09 -3.67 22.11
N ILE A 96 5.69 -2.47 22.55
CA ILE A 96 5.02 -1.47 21.70
C ILE A 96 5.94 -1.05 20.54
N GLU A 97 7.22 -0.82 20.79
CA GLU A 97 8.19 -0.49 19.73
C GLU A 97 8.34 -1.62 18.69
N ASN A 98 8.41 -2.87 19.15
CA ASN A 98 8.49 -4.03 18.27
C ASN A 98 7.22 -4.22 17.43
N ASP A 99 6.05 -4.14 18.06
CA ASP A 99 4.77 -4.26 17.37
C ASP A 99 4.56 -3.09 16.38
N TRP A 100 5.00 -1.88 16.75
CA TRP A 100 5.03 -0.72 15.86
C TRP A 100 5.87 -1.00 14.62
N HIS A 101 7.12 -1.41 14.81
CA HIS A 101 8.06 -1.66 13.72
C HIS A 101 7.53 -2.75 12.77
N SER A 102 6.99 -3.84 13.33
CA SER A 102 6.38 -4.92 12.56
C SER A 102 5.20 -4.43 11.71
N SER A 103 4.31 -3.62 12.30
CA SER A 103 3.17 -3.03 11.56
C SER A 103 3.65 -2.11 10.43
N TYR A 104 4.67 -1.28 10.69
CA TYR A 104 5.23 -0.36 9.71
C TYR A 104 5.83 -1.10 8.50
N ILE A 105 6.59 -2.18 8.74
CA ILE A 105 7.10 -3.05 7.67
C ILE A 105 5.95 -3.63 6.84
N THR A 106 4.91 -4.12 7.50
CA THR A 106 3.76 -4.74 6.82
C THR A 106 3.04 -3.74 5.91
N LEU A 107 2.76 -2.53 6.41
CA LEU A 107 2.14 -1.46 5.61
C LEU A 107 3.00 -1.08 4.40
N ASN A 108 4.32 -1.00 4.55
CA ASN A 108 5.23 -0.70 3.45
C ASN A 108 5.32 -1.84 2.41
N LYS A 109 5.24 -3.10 2.83
CA LYS A 109 5.14 -4.25 1.92
C LYS A 109 3.86 -4.19 1.08
N ILE A 110 2.73 -3.87 1.72
CA ILE A 110 1.45 -3.69 1.02
C ILE A 110 1.57 -2.53 0.02
N MET A 111 2.18 -1.41 0.41
CA MET A 111 2.39 -0.26 -0.47
C MET A 111 3.20 -0.65 -1.71
N GLY A 112 4.35 -1.31 -1.52
CA GLY A 112 5.18 -1.76 -2.63
C GLY A 112 4.45 -2.73 -3.58
N SER A 113 3.59 -3.61 -3.04
CA SER A 113 2.75 -4.49 -3.85
C SER A 113 1.76 -3.71 -4.74
N LEU A 114 1.09 -2.69 -4.18
CA LEU A 114 0.15 -1.85 -4.93
C LEU A 114 0.87 -1.00 -6.00
N GLU A 115 2.02 -0.44 -5.68
CA GLU A 115 2.83 0.34 -6.62
C GLU A 115 3.38 -0.52 -7.77
N ASN A 116 3.84 -1.73 -7.48
CA ASN A 116 4.25 -2.68 -8.52
C ASN A 116 3.09 -3.01 -9.46
N ARG A 117 1.91 -3.29 -8.92
CA ARG A 117 0.71 -3.55 -9.73
C ARG A 117 0.34 -2.34 -10.61
N LYS A 118 0.48 -1.13 -10.08
CA LYS A 118 0.26 0.11 -10.86
C LYS A 118 1.26 0.20 -12.03
N ASN A 119 2.52 -0.11 -11.78
CA ASN A 119 3.57 -0.08 -12.80
C ASN A 119 3.36 -1.14 -13.90
N GLU A 120 2.91 -2.34 -13.53
CA GLU A 120 2.57 -3.41 -14.49
C GLU A 120 1.42 -2.99 -15.41
N LEU A 121 0.34 -2.45 -14.83
CA LEU A 121 -0.80 -1.96 -15.60
C LEU A 121 -0.42 -0.81 -16.54
N ALA A 122 0.48 0.08 -16.11
CA ALA A 122 0.99 1.16 -16.94
C ALA A 122 1.77 0.62 -18.16
N LYS A 123 2.62 -0.40 -17.98
CA LYS A 123 3.36 -1.05 -19.08
C LYS A 123 2.42 -1.69 -20.10
N ILE A 124 1.42 -2.44 -19.64
CA ILE A 124 0.42 -3.08 -20.53
C ILE A 124 -0.35 -2.02 -21.32
N SER A 125 -0.78 -0.94 -20.65
CA SER A 125 -1.49 0.16 -21.31
C SER A 125 -0.61 0.86 -22.35
N ALA A 126 0.68 1.08 -22.07
CA ALA A 126 1.62 1.68 -22.99
C ALA A 126 1.85 0.79 -24.22
N PHE A 127 2.05 -0.52 -24.00
CA PHE A 127 2.22 -1.49 -25.08
C PHE A 127 0.98 -1.60 -25.97
N ASN A 128 -0.21 -1.72 -25.38
CA ASN A 128 -1.46 -1.75 -26.15
C ASN A 128 -1.66 -0.47 -26.97
N THR A 129 -1.36 0.69 -26.38
CA THR A 129 -1.46 1.98 -27.09
C THR A 129 -0.45 2.05 -28.23
N PHE A 130 0.76 1.55 -28.02
CA PHE A 130 1.79 1.44 -29.05
C PHE A 130 1.36 0.50 -30.18
N CYS A 131 0.94 -0.73 -29.88
CA CYS A 131 0.44 -1.68 -30.86
C CYS A 131 -0.73 -1.09 -31.66
N ARG A 132 -1.72 -0.50 -30.99
CA ARG A 132 -2.85 0.13 -31.68
C ARG A 132 -2.39 1.23 -32.64
N ARG A 133 -1.39 2.04 -32.27
CA ARG A 133 -0.86 3.10 -33.15
C ARG A 133 -0.09 2.52 -34.34
N VAL A 134 0.71 1.49 -34.11
CA VAL A 134 1.51 0.82 -35.14
C VAL A 134 0.60 0.12 -36.16
N PHE A 135 -0.42 -0.62 -35.68
CA PHE A 135 -1.38 -1.32 -36.53
C PHE A 135 -2.52 -0.44 -37.08
N ALA A 136 -2.70 0.79 -36.58
CA ALA A 136 -3.59 1.77 -37.20
C ALA A 136 -3.07 2.25 -38.58
N ASN A 137 -1.80 2.03 -38.90
CA ASN A 137 -1.25 2.31 -40.22
C ASN A 137 -1.47 1.09 -41.14
N PRO A 138 -2.31 1.21 -42.19
CA PRO A 138 -2.65 0.08 -43.06
C PRO A 138 -1.43 -0.49 -43.79
N PHE A 139 -0.41 0.31 -44.07
CA PHE A 139 0.84 -0.16 -44.68
C PHE A 139 1.65 -1.05 -43.74
N VAL A 140 1.73 -0.70 -42.46
CA VAL A 140 2.45 -1.50 -41.46
C VAL A 140 1.72 -2.82 -41.20
N ALA A 141 0.39 -2.77 -41.11
CA ALA A 141 -0.42 -3.98 -41.01
C ALA A 141 -0.21 -4.93 -42.20
N LEU A 142 -0.17 -4.41 -43.43
CA LEU A 142 0.12 -5.18 -44.64
C LEU A 142 1.51 -5.83 -44.61
N ILE A 143 2.55 -5.11 -44.15
CA ILE A 143 3.90 -5.67 -44.01
C ILE A 143 3.92 -6.85 -43.05
N PHE A 144 3.27 -6.75 -41.89
CA PHE A 144 3.18 -7.85 -40.93
C PHE A 144 2.39 -9.05 -41.47
N ILE A 145 1.31 -8.81 -42.23
CA ILE A 145 0.54 -9.87 -42.89
C ILE A 145 1.39 -10.61 -43.94
N ILE A 146 2.12 -9.87 -44.78
CA ILE A 146 2.99 -10.45 -45.82
C ILE A 146 4.11 -11.29 -45.19
N LEU A 147 4.74 -10.79 -44.12
CA LEU A 147 5.73 -11.53 -43.35
C LEU A 147 5.14 -12.82 -42.75
N PHE A 148 3.96 -12.74 -42.16
CA PHE A 148 3.29 -13.89 -41.55
C PHE A 148 2.95 -14.98 -42.58
N ILE A 149 2.43 -14.59 -43.75
CA ILE A 149 2.15 -15.51 -44.87
C ILE A 149 3.45 -16.17 -45.36
N SER A 150 4.54 -15.40 -45.46
CA SER A 150 5.84 -15.89 -45.91
C SER A 150 6.41 -16.95 -44.95
N VAL A 151 6.26 -16.75 -43.64
CA VAL A 151 6.66 -17.71 -42.60
C VAL A 151 5.82 -18.99 -42.65
N ILE A 152 4.49 -18.87 -42.79
CA ILE A 152 3.60 -20.04 -42.94
C ILE A 152 3.98 -20.85 -44.18
N PHE A 153 4.21 -20.18 -45.31
CA PHE A 153 4.60 -20.84 -46.55
C PHE A 153 5.93 -21.60 -46.39
N TYR A 154 6.91 -21.01 -45.70
CA TYR A 154 8.18 -21.66 -45.39
C TYR A 154 8.00 -22.90 -44.50
N LEU A 155 7.19 -22.82 -43.46
CA LEU A 155 6.90 -23.95 -42.56
C LEU A 155 6.17 -25.10 -43.26
N VAL A 156 5.16 -24.78 -44.08
CA VAL A 156 4.42 -25.80 -44.86
C VAL A 156 5.36 -26.49 -45.86
N LYS A 157 6.18 -25.72 -46.57
CA LYS A 157 7.14 -26.28 -47.53
C LYS A 157 8.14 -27.22 -46.85
N ASN A 158 8.59 -26.90 -45.64
CA ASN A 158 9.55 -27.71 -44.90
C ASN A 158 8.93 -28.94 -44.22
N PHE A 159 7.61 -28.96 -44.00
CA PHE A 159 6.90 -30.09 -43.39
C PHE A 159 6.43 -31.13 -44.41
N PHE A 160 6.24 -30.73 -45.67
CA PHE A 160 5.81 -31.60 -46.78
C PHE A 160 6.96 -32.02 -47.72
N SER A 161 8.22 -31.76 -47.34
CA SER A 161 9.43 -32.22 -48.02
C SER A 161 10.17 -33.25 -47.18
#